data_AF-W9CC25-F1
#
_entry.id   AF-W9CC25-F1
#
_cell.length_a   1.000
_cell.length_b   1.000
_cell.length_c   1.000
_cell.angle_alpha   90.00
_cell.angle_beta   90.00
_cell.angle_gamma   90.00
#
_symmetry.space_group_name_H-M   'P 1'
#
loop_
_entity.id
_entity.type
_entity.pdbx_description
1 polymer ?
#
loop_
_entity_poly.entity_id
_entity_poly.type
_entity_poly.pdbx_seq_one_letter_code
_entity_poly.pdbx_strand_id
1 'polypeptide(L)'
;METQVDPSDTSEIPSEIHPSGLDMCMNKTLWELSKGREEPVAVIGIKNLQFTLPVGAGAWSWEGNIADCPAQPVLVSMSVSLRQPFKTASKGDDITDDTIHYGRLRSGIIQSVENYKSRLPDPHDKLGILLLSSSIIHHFTFEDQLAIGKHITWSSFKIMLPKVSLHGAGISLTSEMIYKMPPLKEQLPDVEAGRIHTNGLWGRSSTLRVHDLTVSTIIGMLEKERIRKQKVVANVEIDRWHWLGDDHWDMEQIILKTIEESTFKTLEALAEHICKRVARYFLIPMIVKRLRIDSAKYANKWEIFDDDYTKNPWEETIVSYLCPFIKIKLEKPGIYLDTTPGVEMTMDIRPSPRSPYFYLWKGYKTLKIPDRPFEGTLKDWIAKNDPEDLDDREDPAKLHLQRKFEAFQAEVAEARRITEEINSHASASSSKPSLPSIKREPSSPRIKREQE
;
A
#
# COMPACT_ATOMS: atom_id res chain seq x y z
N MET A 1 -48.88 -1.79 40.20
CA MET A 1 -48.11 -2.87 39.55
C MET A 1 -46.91 -2.22 38.92
N GLU A 2 -45.87 -2.06 39.73
CA GLU A 2 -44.55 -1.62 39.30
C GLU A 2 -43.82 -2.85 38.76
N THR A 3 -43.37 -2.79 37.51
CA THR A 3 -42.48 -3.79 36.94
C THR A 3 -41.08 -3.21 36.88
N GLN A 4 -40.21 -3.78 37.70
CA GLN A 4 -38.76 -3.53 37.74
C GLN A 4 -38.14 -3.86 36.38
N VAL A 5 -37.33 -2.95 35.86
CA VAL A 5 -36.40 -3.20 34.75
C VAL A 5 -35.07 -3.64 35.37
N ASP A 6 -34.65 -4.84 35.03
CA ASP A 6 -33.42 -5.49 35.46
C ASP A 6 -32.19 -4.82 34.79
N PRO A 7 -31.16 -4.34 35.52
CA PRO A 7 -30.05 -3.60 34.95
C PRO A 7 -28.91 -4.50 34.40
N SER A 8 -29.20 -5.74 34.01
CA SER A 8 -28.18 -6.72 33.61
C SER A 8 -28.28 -7.21 32.16
N ASP A 9 -28.63 -6.32 31.22
CA ASP A 9 -28.63 -6.66 29.80
C ASP A 9 -27.56 -5.85 29.05
N THR A 10 -26.31 -6.30 29.15
CA THR A 10 -25.14 -5.76 28.43
C THR A 10 -24.72 -6.63 27.25
N SER A 11 -25.66 -7.31 26.60
CA SER A 11 -25.36 -8.19 25.45
C SER A 11 -25.67 -7.56 24.10
N GLU A 12 -25.13 -6.38 23.81
CA GLU A 12 -24.95 -5.91 22.42
C GLU A 12 -23.60 -5.19 22.29
N ILE A 13 -22.52 -5.95 22.47
CA ILE A 13 -21.18 -5.55 22.03
C ILE A 13 -21.05 -6.01 20.58
N PRO A 14 -20.80 -5.12 19.59
CA PRO A 14 -20.64 -5.53 18.20
C PRO A 14 -19.43 -6.46 18.08
N SER A 15 -19.70 -7.73 17.85
CA SER A 15 -18.72 -8.73 17.46
C SER A 15 -18.18 -8.40 16.08
N GLU A 16 -16.87 -8.63 15.92
CA GLU A 16 -16.14 -8.69 14.66
C GLU A 16 -16.02 -7.36 13.89
N ILE A 17 -14.85 -6.70 14.04
CA ILE A 17 -14.36 -5.70 13.09
C ILE A 17 -14.04 -6.44 11.78
N HIS A 18 -15.07 -6.74 11.00
CA HIS A 18 -14.94 -7.26 9.65
C HIS A 18 -14.81 -6.09 8.65
N PRO A 19 -13.97 -6.23 7.61
CA PRO A 19 -14.00 -5.32 6.47
C PRO A 19 -15.37 -5.44 5.81
N SER A 20 -16.29 -4.55 6.15
CA SER A 20 -17.56 -4.41 5.44
C SER A 20 -17.28 -4.05 3.98
N GLY A 21 -18.24 -4.23 3.07
CA GLY A 21 -18.10 -3.79 1.68
C GLY A 21 -17.75 -2.30 1.51
N LEU A 22 -17.96 -1.48 2.55
CA LEU A 22 -17.50 -0.09 2.65
C LEU A 22 -15.97 0.03 2.79
N ASP A 23 -15.30 -0.87 3.51
CA ASP A 23 -13.83 -0.84 3.70
C ASP A 23 -13.09 -1.09 2.38
N MET A 24 -13.69 -1.86 1.46
CA MET A 24 -13.14 -2.11 0.13
C MET A 24 -13.17 -0.88 -0.79
N CYS A 25 -14.24 -0.07 -0.73
CA CYS A 25 -14.35 1.17 -1.52
C CYS A 25 -13.39 2.28 -1.03
N MET A 26 -12.94 2.16 0.22
CA MET A 26 -12.04 3.12 0.87
C MET A 26 -10.56 2.77 0.68
N ASN A 27 -10.25 1.51 0.34
CA ASN A 27 -8.90 1.06 0.04
C ASN A 27 -8.43 1.59 -1.32
N LYS A 28 -7.54 2.57 -1.26
CA LYS A 28 -6.86 3.16 -2.41
C LYS A 28 -5.42 2.70 -2.44
N THR A 29 -4.80 2.76 -3.62
CA THR A 29 -3.34 2.70 -3.67
C THR A 29 -2.74 3.91 -2.99
N LEU A 30 -1.50 3.78 -2.51
CA LEU A 30 -0.75 4.89 -1.96
C LEU A 30 -0.62 6.04 -2.97
N TRP A 31 -0.46 5.72 -4.26
CA TRP A 31 -0.41 6.71 -5.34
C TRP A 31 -1.73 7.46 -5.55
N GLU A 32 -2.87 6.76 -5.52
CA GLU A 32 -4.19 7.40 -5.60
C GLU A 32 -4.45 8.30 -4.39
N LEU A 33 -4.00 7.89 -3.20
CA LEU A 33 -4.05 8.76 -2.03
C LEU A 33 -3.17 9.98 -2.19
N SER A 34 -1.93 9.83 -2.67
CA SER A 34 -1.02 10.96 -2.83
C SER A 34 -1.57 12.00 -3.80
N LYS A 35 -2.37 11.61 -4.80
CA LYS A 35 -3.08 12.57 -5.68
C LYS A 35 -4.18 13.34 -4.97
N GLY A 36 -4.84 12.74 -3.99
CA GLY A 36 -5.86 13.38 -3.18
C GLY A 36 -5.31 14.17 -2.00
N ARG A 37 -3.99 14.12 -1.78
CA ARG A 37 -3.31 14.75 -0.65
C ARG A 37 -2.95 16.20 -0.99
N GLU A 38 -3.36 17.10 -0.11
CA GLU A 38 -2.90 18.49 -0.11
C GLU A 38 -1.51 18.60 0.56
N GLU A 39 -0.76 19.65 0.22
CA GLU A 39 0.52 19.92 0.87
C GLU A 39 0.31 20.14 2.38
N PRO A 40 1.04 19.42 3.25
CA PRO A 40 0.83 19.51 4.69
C PRO A 40 1.36 20.85 5.22
N VAL A 41 0.45 21.67 5.76
CA VAL A 41 0.81 22.99 6.32
C VAL A 41 1.60 22.86 7.63
N ALA A 42 1.29 21.84 8.42
CA ALA A 42 1.98 21.51 9.65
C ALA A 42 1.87 20.00 9.92
N VAL A 43 2.93 19.40 10.46
CA VAL A 43 2.97 17.97 10.80
C VAL A 43 3.38 17.79 12.24
N ILE A 44 2.58 17.02 12.99
CA ILE A 44 2.87 16.66 14.37
C ILE A 44 2.98 15.15 14.43
N GLY A 45 4.01 14.62 15.07
CA GLY A 45 4.20 13.19 15.10
C GLY A 45 5.15 12.72 16.18
N ILE A 46 5.08 11.42 16.43
CA ILE A 46 5.95 10.66 17.30
C ILE A 46 6.59 9.53 16.51
N LYS A 47 7.85 9.23 16.81
CA LYS A 47 8.64 8.24 16.08
C LYS A 47 9.11 7.15 17.03
N ASN A 48 9.01 5.91 16.56
CA ASN A 48 9.60 4.72 17.16
C ASN A 48 9.26 4.54 18.65
N LEU A 49 8.01 4.77 19.05
CA LEU A 49 7.54 4.39 20.37
C LEU A 49 7.64 2.87 20.49
N GLN A 50 8.42 2.41 21.48
CA GLN A 50 8.84 1.03 21.59
C GLN A 50 7.91 0.23 22.50
N PHE A 51 7.55 -0.96 22.04
CA PHE A 51 6.79 -1.96 22.78
C PHE A 51 7.43 -3.34 22.64
N THR A 52 6.96 -4.29 23.45
CA THR A 52 7.28 -5.71 23.34
C THR A 52 5.96 -6.47 23.33
N LEU A 53 5.61 -7.06 22.18
CA LEU A 53 4.27 -7.61 21.93
C LEU A 53 4.35 -8.95 21.17
N PRO A 54 3.39 -9.86 21.39
CA PRO A 54 3.19 -11.05 20.56
C PRO A 54 2.50 -10.64 19.24
N VAL A 55 3.28 -10.19 18.26
CA VAL A 55 2.85 -9.80 16.91
C VAL A 55 3.84 -10.39 15.93
N GLY A 56 3.39 -10.80 14.74
CA GLY A 56 4.30 -11.28 13.70
C GLY A 56 5.00 -12.60 14.05
N ALA A 57 4.28 -13.51 14.70
CA ALA A 57 4.79 -14.71 15.34
C ALA A 57 5.34 -15.78 14.37
N GLY A 58 5.00 -15.70 13.08
CA GLY A 58 5.34 -16.67 12.04
C GLY A 58 6.84 -16.81 11.77
N ALA A 59 7.65 -15.81 12.11
CA ALA A 59 9.10 -15.89 12.02
C ALA A 59 9.76 -16.77 13.10
N TRP A 60 9.01 -17.17 14.13
CA TRP A 60 9.53 -17.89 15.29
C TRP A 60 9.07 -19.35 15.35
N SER A 61 8.61 -19.91 14.23
CA SER A 61 8.05 -21.28 14.16
C SER A 61 6.91 -21.50 15.16
N TRP A 62 6.13 -20.45 15.45
CA TRP A 62 5.02 -20.52 16.40
C TRP A 62 3.85 -21.33 15.82
N GLU A 63 3.41 -22.35 16.58
CA GLU A 63 2.42 -23.34 16.14
C GLU A 63 0.95 -22.94 16.44
N GLY A 64 0.70 -21.69 16.81
CA GLY A 64 -0.66 -21.16 16.99
C GLY A 64 -1.17 -21.14 18.43
N ASN A 65 -0.39 -21.58 19.43
CA ASN A 65 -0.77 -21.45 20.84
C ASN A 65 -0.43 -20.06 21.40
N ILE A 66 -1.42 -19.19 21.61
CA ILE A 66 -1.20 -17.79 22.03
C ILE A 66 -0.39 -17.66 23.32
N ALA A 67 -0.51 -18.62 24.24
CA ALA A 67 0.23 -18.65 25.50
C ALA A 67 1.75 -18.73 25.31
N ASP A 68 2.18 -19.36 24.21
CA ASP A 68 3.59 -19.60 23.87
C ASP A 68 4.08 -18.67 22.75
N CYS A 69 3.27 -17.70 22.33
CA CYS A 69 3.65 -16.77 21.28
C CYS A 69 4.80 -15.87 21.76
N PRO A 70 5.98 -15.91 21.09
CA PRO A 70 7.10 -15.09 21.49
C PRO A 70 6.79 -13.61 21.30
N ALA A 71 7.06 -12.81 22.34
CA ALA A 71 6.99 -11.37 22.24
C ALA A 71 8.27 -10.83 21.58
N GLN A 72 8.11 -9.83 20.70
CA GLN A 72 9.23 -9.19 20.02
C GLN A 72 9.15 -7.67 20.12
N PRO A 73 10.27 -6.95 19.93
CA PRO A 73 10.27 -5.50 19.87
C PRO A 73 9.39 -5.02 18.72
N VAL A 74 8.54 -4.05 19.01
CA VAL A 74 7.67 -3.37 18.04
C VAL A 74 7.94 -1.88 18.14
N LEU A 75 8.17 -1.22 17.00
CA LEU A 75 8.31 0.23 16.94
C LEU A 75 7.09 0.82 16.26
N VAL A 76 6.44 1.75 16.93
CA VAL A 76 5.23 2.40 16.44
C VAL A 76 5.49 3.88 16.22
N SER A 77 5.21 4.37 15.01
CA SER A 77 5.32 5.78 14.65
C SER A 77 3.99 6.30 14.14
N MET A 78 3.66 7.54 14.45
CA MET A 78 2.46 8.20 13.95
C MET A 78 2.74 9.66 13.65
N SER A 79 2.18 10.16 12.55
CA SER A 79 2.18 11.57 12.20
C SER A 79 0.81 11.98 11.70
N VAL A 80 0.39 13.19 12.05
CA VAL A 80 -0.83 13.82 11.57
C VAL A 80 -0.47 15.15 10.91
N SER A 81 -1.09 15.43 9.76
CA SER A 81 -0.99 16.71 9.07
C SER A 81 -2.21 17.55 9.37
N LEU A 82 -1.97 18.80 9.78
CA LEU A 82 -3.03 19.74 10.09
C LEU A 82 -3.59 20.40 8.82
N ARG A 83 -4.89 20.71 8.81
CA ARG A 83 -5.54 21.51 7.74
C ARG A 83 -5.09 22.96 7.73
N GLN A 84 -4.70 23.47 8.89
CA GLN A 84 -4.34 24.86 9.11
C GLN A 84 -3.09 24.93 9.98
N PRO A 85 -2.31 26.01 9.90
CA PRO A 85 -1.16 26.21 10.77
C PRO A 85 -1.61 26.51 12.22
N PHE A 86 -0.82 26.09 13.21
CA PHE A 86 -1.06 26.28 14.64
C PHE A 86 -0.72 27.70 15.15
N LYS A 87 -1.24 28.74 14.48
CA LYS A 87 -0.85 30.15 14.73
C LYS A 87 -1.16 30.64 16.14
N THR A 88 -2.30 30.24 16.69
CA THR A 88 -2.77 30.62 18.02
C THR A 88 -1.89 29.97 19.06
N ALA A 89 -1.64 28.67 18.93
CA ALA A 89 -0.73 27.94 19.81
C ALA A 89 0.67 28.55 19.79
N SER A 90 1.20 28.85 18.61
CA SER A 90 2.53 29.46 18.46
C SER A 90 2.61 30.89 19.01
N LYS A 91 1.55 31.69 18.90
CA LYS A 91 1.55 33.08 19.38
C LYS A 91 1.34 33.17 20.89
N GLY A 92 0.50 32.28 21.43
CA GLY A 92 0.18 32.22 22.85
C GLY A 92 1.16 31.40 23.69
N ASP A 93 2.04 30.62 23.05
CA ASP A 93 2.89 29.62 23.69
C ASP A 93 2.07 28.65 24.58
N ASP A 94 0.96 28.17 24.03
CA ASP A 94 0.00 27.32 24.73
C ASP A 94 -0.64 26.27 23.78
N ILE A 95 -1.23 25.22 24.35
CA ILE A 95 -1.90 24.15 23.60
C ILE A 95 -3.35 24.58 23.34
N THR A 96 -3.58 25.22 22.19
CA THR A 96 -4.90 25.67 21.75
C THR A 96 -5.53 24.74 20.71
N ASP A 97 -6.81 24.98 20.37
CA ASP A 97 -7.60 24.13 19.46
C ASP A 97 -7.03 24.00 18.03
N ASP A 98 -6.11 24.88 17.63
CA ASP A 98 -5.46 24.82 16.31
C ASP A 98 -4.18 23.97 16.27
N THR A 99 -3.84 23.29 17.37
CA THR A 99 -2.74 22.32 17.44
C THR A 99 -3.17 21.00 18.09
N ILE A 100 -2.29 20.01 18.03
CA ILE A 100 -2.46 18.72 18.70
C ILE A 100 -1.25 18.46 19.57
N HIS A 101 -1.47 18.24 20.86
CA HIS A 101 -0.38 17.86 21.74
C HIS A 101 0.15 16.46 21.39
N TYR A 102 1.46 16.33 21.11
CA TYR A 102 2.10 15.04 20.80
C TYR A 102 1.95 14.02 21.94
N GLY A 103 1.76 14.47 23.17
CA GLY A 103 1.43 13.61 24.31
C GLY A 103 0.10 12.87 24.14
N ARG A 104 -0.90 13.45 23.45
CA ARG A 104 -2.15 12.74 23.10
C ARG A 104 -1.88 11.62 22.09
N LEU A 105 -1.05 11.87 21.08
CA LEU A 105 -0.61 10.83 20.14
C LEU A 105 0.09 9.67 20.88
N ARG A 106 1.00 10.00 21.80
CA ARG A 106 1.68 8.97 22.61
C ARG A 106 0.70 8.17 23.46
N SER A 107 -0.16 8.84 24.22
CA SER A 107 -1.12 8.17 25.12
C SER A 107 -2.12 7.32 24.35
N GLY A 108 -2.62 7.81 23.20
CA GLY A 108 -3.53 7.04 22.36
C GLY A 108 -2.88 5.79 21.76
N ILE A 109 -1.59 5.84 21.38
CA ILE A 109 -0.86 4.64 20.95
C ILE A 109 -0.70 3.65 22.11
N ILE A 110 -0.37 4.13 23.31
CA ILE A 110 -0.27 3.26 24.49
C ILE A 110 -1.62 2.59 24.78
N GLN A 111 -2.71 3.36 24.82
CA GLN A 111 -4.04 2.84 25.11
C GLN A 111 -4.51 1.82 24.06
N SER A 112 -4.28 2.11 22.78
CA SER A 112 -4.62 1.16 21.71
C SER A 112 -3.78 -0.12 21.75
N VAL A 113 -2.51 -0.06 22.15
CA VAL A 113 -1.69 -1.25 22.39
C VAL A 113 -2.20 -2.06 23.59
N GLU A 114 -2.64 -1.42 24.68
CA GLU A 114 -3.25 -2.13 25.80
C GLU A 114 -4.61 -2.75 25.41
N ASN A 115 -5.41 -2.05 24.61
CA ASN A 115 -6.65 -2.59 24.04
C ASN A 115 -6.38 -3.78 23.10
N TYR A 116 -5.29 -3.75 22.33
CA TYR A 116 -4.85 -4.88 21.53
C TYR A 116 -4.50 -6.08 22.41
N LYS A 117 -3.76 -5.88 23.52
CA LYS A 117 -3.39 -6.95 24.46
C LYS A 117 -4.60 -7.57 25.16
N SER A 118 -5.58 -6.76 25.56
CA SER A 118 -6.78 -7.25 26.25
C SER A 118 -7.70 -8.06 25.33
N ARG A 119 -7.60 -7.84 24.01
CA ARG A 119 -8.31 -8.57 22.96
C ARG A 119 -7.54 -9.79 22.42
N LEU A 120 -6.53 -10.30 23.13
CA LEU A 120 -5.79 -11.51 22.72
C LEU A 120 -6.44 -12.91 22.97
N PRO A 121 -7.73 -13.14 23.30
CA PRO A 121 -8.17 -14.47 23.72
C PRO A 121 -8.65 -15.45 22.62
N ASP A 122 -8.51 -15.18 21.32
CA ASP A 122 -8.96 -16.12 20.25
C ASP A 122 -7.78 -16.81 19.52
N PRO A 123 -7.61 -18.15 19.60
CA PRO A 123 -6.58 -18.90 18.89
C PRO A 123 -6.71 -18.85 17.35
N HIS A 124 -7.82 -18.34 16.81
CA HIS A 124 -8.00 -18.18 15.36
C HIS A 124 -7.59 -16.80 14.84
N ASP A 125 -7.46 -15.79 15.70
CA ASP A 125 -6.97 -14.47 15.31
C ASP A 125 -5.47 -14.55 15.09
N LYS A 126 -5.08 -14.76 13.83
CA LYS A 126 -3.70 -14.64 13.40
C LYS A 126 -3.16 -13.30 13.90
N LEU A 127 -2.08 -13.33 14.71
CA LEU A 127 -1.41 -12.16 15.28
C LEU A 127 -0.63 -11.35 14.23
N GLY A 128 -1.27 -11.06 13.11
CA GLY A 128 -0.71 -10.29 12.01
C GLY A 128 -0.55 -8.83 12.39
N ILE A 129 0.44 -8.20 11.79
CA ILE A 129 0.73 -6.77 11.93
C ILE A 129 -0.48 -5.87 11.60
N LEU A 130 -1.38 -6.33 10.72
CA LEU A 130 -2.59 -5.61 10.36
C LEU A 130 -3.60 -5.52 11.50
N LEU A 131 -3.68 -6.53 12.38
CA LEU A 131 -4.60 -6.50 13.53
C LEU A 131 -4.21 -5.39 14.52
N LEU A 132 -2.91 -5.31 14.86
CA LEU A 132 -2.39 -4.21 15.68
C LEU A 132 -2.63 -2.85 14.99
N SER A 133 -2.40 -2.77 13.68
CA SER A 133 -2.68 -1.55 12.92
C SER A 133 -4.15 -1.15 13.00
N SER A 134 -5.07 -2.10 12.82
CA SER A 134 -6.51 -1.84 12.89
C SER A 134 -6.95 -1.41 14.28
N SER A 135 -6.39 -1.97 15.35
CA SER A 135 -6.66 -1.53 16.72
C SER A 135 -6.28 -0.07 16.94
N ILE A 136 -5.09 0.34 16.48
CA ILE A 136 -4.60 1.71 16.63
C ILE A 136 -5.43 2.68 15.79
N ILE A 137 -5.73 2.32 14.54
CA ILE A 137 -6.56 3.13 13.65
C ILE A 137 -7.96 3.30 14.22
N HIS A 138 -8.54 2.22 14.76
CA HIS A 138 -9.85 2.25 15.38
C HIS A 138 -9.88 3.22 16.57
N HIS A 139 -8.87 3.17 17.44
CA HIS A 139 -8.77 4.07 18.58
C HIS A 139 -8.70 5.55 18.14
N PHE A 140 -7.77 5.90 17.23
CA PHE A 140 -7.61 7.30 16.79
C PHE A 140 -8.75 7.82 15.94
N THR A 141 -9.46 6.93 15.25
CA THR A 141 -10.62 7.28 14.44
C THR A 141 -11.86 7.34 15.32
N PHE A 142 -12.26 6.27 16.00
CA PHE A 142 -13.59 6.19 16.61
C PHE A 142 -13.63 6.55 18.10
N GLU A 143 -12.60 6.17 18.88
CA GLU A 143 -12.61 6.36 20.34
C GLU A 143 -12.13 7.77 20.71
N ASP A 144 -10.91 8.12 20.31
CA ASP A 144 -10.29 9.41 20.63
C ASP A 144 -10.77 10.54 19.71
N GLN A 145 -11.36 10.18 18.56
CA GLN A 145 -11.81 11.06 17.47
C GLN A 145 -10.77 12.10 17.05
N LEU A 146 -9.49 11.87 17.39
CA LEU A 146 -8.41 12.81 17.15
C LEU A 146 -8.20 13.01 15.65
N ALA A 147 -8.39 11.95 14.88
CA ALA A 147 -8.27 11.90 13.43
C ALA A 147 -9.47 12.52 12.69
N ILE A 148 -10.58 12.77 13.38
CA ILE A 148 -11.84 13.23 12.80
C ILE A 148 -12.04 14.71 13.13
N GLY A 149 -12.40 15.50 12.12
CA GLY A 149 -12.88 16.86 12.32
C GLY A 149 -12.13 17.92 11.52
N LYS A 150 -12.17 19.17 12.02
CA LYS A 150 -11.71 20.37 11.30
C LYS A 150 -10.19 20.51 11.22
N HIS A 151 -9.44 19.69 11.97
CA HIS A 151 -8.02 19.96 12.22
C HIS A 151 -7.05 19.09 11.44
N ILE A 152 -7.40 17.85 11.07
CA ILE A 152 -6.48 16.93 10.37
C ILE A 152 -6.91 16.70 8.92
N THR A 153 -5.97 16.77 7.98
CA THR A 153 -6.15 16.36 6.57
C THR A 153 -5.67 14.95 6.30
N TRP A 154 -4.60 14.51 6.98
CA TRP A 154 -3.91 13.26 6.69
C TRP A 154 -3.29 12.69 7.96
N SER A 155 -3.29 11.36 8.06
CA SER A 155 -2.53 10.65 9.07
C SER A 155 -1.70 9.55 8.41
N SER A 156 -0.52 9.30 8.98
CA SER A 156 0.34 8.19 8.64
C SER A 156 0.73 7.48 9.91
N PHE A 157 0.61 6.17 9.87
CA PHE A 157 0.85 5.29 10.99
C PHE A 157 1.73 4.14 10.51
N LYS A 158 2.84 3.87 11.20
CA LYS A 158 3.81 2.83 10.84
C LYS A 158 4.10 1.93 12.03
N ILE A 159 3.92 0.63 11.83
CA ILE A 159 4.41 -0.43 12.72
C ILE A 159 5.65 -1.04 12.07
N MET A 160 6.74 -1.17 12.82
CA MET A 160 7.96 -1.85 12.40
C MET A 160 8.27 -3.00 13.35
N LEU A 161 8.52 -4.17 12.78
CA LEU A 161 8.95 -5.40 13.45
C LEU A 161 10.41 -5.67 13.06
N PRO A 162 11.40 -5.12 13.79
CA PRO A 162 12.81 -5.21 13.41
C PRO A 162 13.40 -6.62 13.51
N LYS A 163 12.82 -7.51 14.31
CA LYS A 163 13.38 -8.85 14.58
C LYS A 163 12.71 -9.98 13.82
N VAL A 164 11.72 -9.67 12.98
CA VAL A 164 10.93 -10.69 12.29
C VAL A 164 11.63 -11.22 11.03
N SER A 165 12.54 -10.45 10.44
CA SER A 165 13.38 -10.88 9.33
C SER A 165 14.76 -11.25 9.86
N LEU A 166 15.29 -12.41 9.43
CA LEU A 166 16.66 -12.84 9.75
C LEU A 166 17.68 -12.30 8.74
N HIS A 167 17.23 -11.88 7.55
CA HIS A 167 18.10 -11.49 6.43
C HIS A 167 17.97 -10.01 6.05
N GLY A 168 17.00 -9.31 6.62
CA GLY A 168 16.76 -7.88 6.40
C GLY A 168 16.67 -7.11 7.71
N ALA A 169 16.37 -5.81 7.59
CA ALA A 169 16.18 -4.91 8.74
C ALA A 169 14.83 -5.10 9.45
N GLY A 170 13.96 -5.97 8.91
CA GLY A 170 12.64 -6.28 9.45
C GLY A 170 11.51 -5.96 8.49
N ILE A 171 10.29 -5.98 9.00
CA ILE A 171 9.07 -5.75 8.21
C ILE A 171 8.26 -4.62 8.82
N SER A 172 7.67 -3.77 7.98
CA SER A 172 6.75 -2.74 8.44
C SER A 172 5.41 -2.78 7.74
N LEU A 173 4.37 -2.36 8.43
CA LEU A 173 3.10 -1.97 7.84
C LEU A 173 2.94 -0.47 8.03
N THR A 174 2.75 0.26 6.93
CA THR A 174 2.41 1.68 6.97
C THR A 174 0.99 1.86 6.48
N SER A 175 0.11 2.40 7.33
CA SER A 175 -1.23 2.82 6.94
C SER A 175 -1.30 4.33 6.83
N GLU A 176 -1.85 4.81 5.72
CA GLU A 176 -2.07 6.23 5.47
C GLU A 176 -3.55 6.49 5.20
N MET A 177 -4.05 7.60 5.73
CA MET A 177 -5.45 7.99 5.63
C MET A 177 -5.57 9.44 5.25
N ILE A 178 -6.54 9.75 4.40
CA ILE A 178 -6.93 11.12 4.08
C ILE A 178 -8.32 11.36 4.64
N TYR A 179 -8.45 12.50 5.31
CA TYR A 179 -9.70 13.00 5.86
C TYR A 179 -10.11 14.24 5.08
N LYS A 180 -11.33 14.26 4.56
CA LYS A 180 -12.01 15.42 3.97
C LYS A 180 -13.11 15.90 4.92
N MET A 181 -13.42 17.19 4.86
CA MET A 181 -14.57 17.68 5.62
C MET A 181 -15.86 17.08 5.05
N PRO A 182 -16.75 16.53 5.88
CA PRO A 182 -18.07 16.10 5.42
C PRO A 182 -18.82 17.31 4.84
N PRO A 183 -19.50 17.17 3.69
CA PRO A 183 -20.41 18.20 3.18
C PRO A 183 -21.39 18.65 4.27
N LEU A 184 -21.76 19.94 4.31
CA LEU A 184 -22.67 20.50 5.33
C LEU A 184 -24.00 19.72 5.48
N LYS A 185 -24.46 19.02 4.43
CA LYS A 185 -25.70 18.23 4.46
C LYS A 185 -25.58 16.90 5.20
N GLU A 186 -24.37 16.34 5.31
CA GLU A 186 -24.07 15.07 6.00
C GLU A 186 -23.67 15.29 7.47
N GLN A 187 -23.72 16.53 7.95
CA GLN A 187 -23.48 16.88 9.36
C GLN A 187 -24.76 16.84 10.20
N LEU A 188 -25.91 16.55 9.58
CA LEU A 188 -27.18 16.27 10.27
C LEU A 188 -27.24 14.77 10.60
N PRO A 189 -27.62 14.38 11.83
CA PRO A 189 -27.77 12.98 12.20
C PRO A 189 -28.99 12.39 11.46
N ASP A 190 -28.76 11.73 10.33
CA ASP A 190 -29.77 10.87 9.70
C ASP A 190 -29.85 9.57 10.50
N VAL A 191 -30.83 9.51 11.41
CA VAL A 191 -31.12 8.35 12.26
C VAL A 191 -31.80 7.21 11.48
N GLU A 192 -32.28 7.47 10.26
CA GLU A 192 -33.18 6.54 9.54
C GLU A 192 -32.51 5.56 8.57
N ALA A 193 -31.21 5.69 8.30
CA ALA A 193 -30.47 4.67 7.56
C ALA A 193 -29.29 4.25 8.41
N GLY A 194 -29.13 2.96 8.69
CA GLY A 194 -27.96 2.37 9.37
C GLY A 194 -26.62 2.54 8.63
N ARG A 195 -26.41 3.68 7.97
CA ARG A 195 -25.16 4.14 7.39
C ARG A 195 -24.27 4.64 8.53
N ILE A 196 -23.22 3.87 8.80
CA ILE A 196 -22.08 4.31 9.61
C ILE A 196 -21.62 5.66 9.05
N HIS A 197 -21.66 6.71 9.87
CA HIS A 197 -21.21 8.03 9.47
C HIS A 197 -19.75 7.93 9.03
N THR A 198 -19.47 8.16 7.74
CA THR A 198 -18.09 8.28 7.28
C THR A 198 -17.57 9.57 7.87
N ASN A 199 -16.77 9.47 8.92
CA ASN A 199 -16.27 10.58 9.74
C ASN A 199 -15.27 11.50 8.99
N GLY A 200 -15.58 11.87 7.75
CA GLY A 200 -14.69 12.56 6.84
C GLY A 200 -13.58 11.70 6.24
N LEU A 201 -13.42 10.43 6.61
CA LEU A 201 -12.44 9.55 5.97
C LEU A 201 -12.76 9.45 4.46
N TRP A 202 -11.81 9.79 3.59
CA TRP A 202 -11.96 9.74 2.13
C TRP A 202 -11.27 8.53 1.50
N GLY A 203 -10.20 8.05 2.13
CA GLY A 203 -9.50 6.86 1.68
C GLY A 203 -8.38 6.47 2.62
N ARG A 204 -8.00 5.20 2.53
CA ARG A 204 -6.90 4.57 3.26
C ARG A 204 -6.05 3.74 2.30
N SER A 205 -4.75 3.66 2.57
CA SER A 205 -3.84 2.66 2.00
C SER A 205 -3.13 2.00 3.15
N SER A 206 -2.80 0.72 2.98
CA SER A 206 -1.89 0.02 3.86
C SER A 206 -0.82 -0.63 2.99
N THR A 207 0.45 -0.34 3.27
CA THR A 207 1.60 -0.85 2.53
C THR A 207 2.46 -1.69 3.47
N LEU A 208 2.57 -2.98 3.17
CA LEU A 208 3.52 -3.88 3.85
C LEU A 208 4.87 -3.76 3.15
N ARG A 209 5.97 -3.67 3.90
CA ARG A 209 7.33 -3.57 3.35
C ARG A 209 8.29 -4.51 4.07
N VAL A 210 9.05 -5.28 3.28
CA VAL A 210 10.27 -5.98 3.70
C VAL A 210 11.45 -5.02 3.51
N HIS A 211 12.19 -4.76 4.58
CA HIS A 211 13.29 -3.78 4.58
C HIS A 211 14.64 -4.46 4.42
N ASP A 212 15.43 -3.96 3.48
CA ASP A 212 16.87 -4.24 3.32
C ASP A 212 17.25 -5.73 3.34
N LEU A 213 16.43 -6.57 2.72
CA LEU A 213 16.67 -8.00 2.62
C LEU A 213 17.96 -8.24 1.82
N THR A 214 19.00 -8.69 2.51
CA THR A 214 20.34 -8.81 1.94
C THR A 214 20.65 -10.26 1.59
N VAL A 215 20.73 -10.56 0.29
CA VAL A 215 20.93 -11.92 -0.21
C VAL A 215 22.14 -11.96 -1.14
N SER A 216 22.95 -13.01 -1.01
CA SER A 216 24.12 -13.22 -1.87
C SER A 216 23.75 -14.06 -3.10
N THR A 217 23.95 -13.51 -4.29
CA THR A 217 23.59 -14.18 -5.56
C THR A 217 24.59 -13.89 -6.68
N ILE A 218 24.56 -14.69 -7.75
CA ILE A 218 25.37 -14.45 -8.95
C ILE A 218 24.64 -13.44 -9.84
N ILE A 219 25.13 -12.20 -9.87
CA ILE A 219 24.50 -11.12 -10.64
C ILE A 219 25.50 -10.19 -11.32
N GLY A 220 25.27 -9.92 -12.60
CA GLY A 220 26.09 -9.02 -13.40
C GLY A 220 26.38 -9.56 -14.80
N MET A 221 26.89 -8.68 -15.65
CA MET A 221 27.21 -8.97 -17.05
C MET A 221 28.67 -9.38 -17.23
N LEU A 222 29.56 -8.91 -16.36
CA LEU A 222 31.00 -9.17 -16.49
C LEU A 222 31.32 -10.59 -16.07
N GLU A 223 32.25 -11.24 -16.76
CA GLU A 223 32.64 -12.64 -16.46
C GLU A 223 33.06 -12.84 -14.99
N LYS A 224 33.80 -11.86 -14.42
CA LYS A 224 34.16 -11.86 -13.00
C LYS A 224 32.96 -11.84 -12.05
N GLU A 225 31.85 -11.24 -12.46
CA GLU A 225 30.59 -11.21 -11.70
C GLU A 225 29.82 -12.53 -11.81
N ARG A 226 30.12 -13.35 -12.82
CA ARG A 226 29.48 -14.64 -13.08
C ARG A 226 30.07 -15.79 -12.27
N ILE A 227 31.24 -15.59 -11.67
CA ILE A 227 31.97 -16.61 -10.91
C ILE A 227 31.86 -16.46 -9.39
N ARG A 228 31.42 -15.30 -8.89
CA ARG A 228 31.34 -15.02 -7.43
C ARG A 228 30.01 -14.39 -7.05
N LYS A 229 29.45 -14.87 -5.93
CA LYS A 229 28.25 -14.27 -5.34
C LYS A 229 28.55 -12.87 -4.85
N GLN A 230 27.60 -11.97 -5.05
CA GLN A 230 27.63 -10.58 -4.64
C GLN A 230 26.36 -10.28 -3.84
N LYS A 231 26.44 -9.30 -2.94
CA LYS A 231 25.29 -8.89 -2.14
C LYS A 231 24.32 -8.10 -3.02
N VAL A 232 23.05 -8.44 -2.91
CA VAL A 232 21.92 -7.66 -3.42
C VAL A 232 21.06 -7.31 -2.21
N VAL A 233 20.66 -6.04 -2.12
CA VAL A 233 19.74 -5.54 -1.09
C VAL A 233 18.39 -5.33 -1.76
N ALA A 234 17.36 -5.99 -1.25
CA ALA A 234 16.00 -5.94 -1.77
C ALA A 234 15.06 -5.27 -0.76
N ASN A 235 14.34 -4.26 -1.23
CA ASN A 235 13.21 -3.66 -0.55
C ASN A 235 11.94 -4.00 -1.35
N VAL A 236 11.01 -4.73 -0.75
CA VAL A 236 9.76 -5.15 -1.42
C VAL A 236 8.58 -4.58 -0.67
N GLU A 237 7.71 -3.86 -1.36
CA GLU A 237 6.49 -3.25 -0.85
C GLU A 237 5.26 -3.85 -1.53
N ILE A 238 4.26 -4.20 -0.73
CA ILE A 238 2.94 -4.62 -1.19
C ILE A 238 1.94 -3.54 -0.77
N ASP A 239 1.53 -2.72 -1.73
CA ASP A 239 0.49 -1.70 -1.55
C ASP A 239 -0.89 -2.36 -1.60
N ARG A 240 -1.86 -1.79 -0.88
CA ARG A 240 -3.19 -2.38 -0.61
C ARG A 240 -3.11 -3.72 0.17
N TRP A 241 -2.21 -3.79 1.15
CA TRP A 241 -2.16 -4.91 2.09
C TRP A 241 -3.38 -4.94 3.01
N HIS A 242 -4.20 -5.99 2.90
CA HIS A 242 -5.42 -6.15 3.69
C HIS A 242 -5.56 -7.56 4.29
N TRP A 243 -4.45 -8.31 4.35
CA TRP A 243 -4.41 -9.64 4.93
C TRP A 243 -4.24 -9.55 6.44
N LEU A 244 -5.21 -10.12 7.17
CA LEU A 244 -5.20 -10.20 8.64
C LEU A 244 -4.15 -11.17 9.17
N GLY A 245 -3.66 -12.06 8.30
CA GLY A 245 -2.75 -13.12 8.68
C GLY A 245 -1.28 -12.74 8.75
N ASP A 246 -0.53 -13.61 9.41
CA ASP A 246 0.92 -13.49 9.51
C ASP A 246 1.65 -14.18 8.35
N ASP A 247 1.28 -13.75 7.15
CA ASP A 247 1.68 -14.40 5.90
C ASP A 247 2.92 -13.72 5.29
N HIS A 248 3.46 -12.68 5.93
CA HIS A 248 4.64 -11.93 5.46
C HIS A 248 5.91 -12.79 5.38
N TRP A 249 6.02 -13.83 6.21
CA TRP A 249 7.16 -14.74 6.21
C TRP A 249 7.21 -15.59 4.93
N ASP A 250 6.07 -16.10 4.47
CA ASP A 250 5.99 -16.89 3.23
C ASP A 250 6.45 -16.05 2.04
N MET A 251 6.04 -14.77 2.02
CA MET A 251 6.48 -13.81 1.02
C MET A 251 7.99 -13.58 1.08
N GLU A 252 8.56 -13.32 2.28
CA GLU A 252 10.01 -13.14 2.45
C GLU A 252 10.79 -14.36 1.98
N GLN A 253 10.33 -15.58 2.31
CA GLN A 253 10.96 -16.83 1.88
C GLN A 253 10.96 -16.99 0.36
N ILE A 254 9.85 -16.70 -0.31
CA ILE A 254 9.78 -16.73 -1.78
C ILE A 254 10.75 -15.71 -2.39
N ILE A 255 10.84 -14.49 -1.84
CA ILE A 255 11.78 -13.46 -2.30
C ILE A 255 13.23 -13.95 -2.12
N LEU A 256 13.56 -14.43 -0.92
CA LEU A 256 14.90 -14.88 -0.56
C LEU A 256 15.37 -16.01 -1.47
N LYS A 257 14.56 -17.07 -1.60
CA LYS A 257 14.87 -18.23 -2.45
C LYS A 257 14.98 -17.82 -3.91
N THR A 258 14.12 -16.91 -4.36
CA THR A 258 14.22 -16.38 -5.73
C THR A 258 15.54 -15.68 -5.99
N ILE A 259 16.01 -14.84 -5.07
CA ILE A 259 17.30 -14.16 -5.24
C ILE A 259 18.44 -15.16 -5.16
N GLU A 260 18.44 -16.03 -4.15
CA GLU A 260 19.52 -16.98 -3.85
C GLU A 260 19.76 -17.98 -5.00
N GLU A 261 18.69 -18.50 -5.60
CA GLU A 261 18.73 -19.52 -6.66
C GLU A 261 18.94 -18.93 -8.07
N SER A 262 18.86 -17.61 -8.20
CA SER A 262 18.95 -16.95 -9.51
C SER A 262 20.38 -16.68 -9.95
N THR A 263 20.54 -16.50 -11.27
CA THR A 263 21.82 -16.13 -11.87
C THR A 263 21.62 -15.04 -12.94
N PHE A 264 20.84 -13.99 -12.65
CA PHE A 264 20.51 -12.97 -13.65
C PHE A 264 21.70 -12.11 -14.05
N LYS A 265 21.68 -11.58 -15.28
CA LYS A 265 22.70 -10.63 -15.75
C LYS A 265 22.47 -9.21 -15.23
N THR A 266 21.21 -8.82 -15.04
CA THR A 266 20.82 -7.45 -14.70
C THR A 266 19.87 -7.42 -13.50
N LEU A 267 19.79 -6.28 -12.82
CA LEU A 267 18.90 -6.10 -11.66
C LEU A 267 17.43 -6.02 -12.10
N GLU A 268 17.16 -5.49 -13.30
CA GLU A 268 15.83 -5.38 -13.90
C GLU A 268 15.19 -6.76 -14.06
N ALA A 269 15.93 -7.72 -14.65
CA ALA A 269 15.44 -9.07 -14.85
C ALA A 269 15.21 -9.80 -13.53
N LEU A 270 16.10 -9.60 -12.55
CA LEU A 270 15.91 -10.14 -11.20
C LEU A 270 14.68 -9.52 -10.51
N ALA A 271 14.51 -8.20 -10.59
CA ALA A 271 13.38 -7.50 -9.97
C ALA A 271 12.04 -7.98 -10.56
N GLU A 272 11.96 -8.09 -11.88
CA GLU A 272 10.76 -8.59 -12.54
C GLU A 272 10.46 -10.04 -12.14
N HIS A 273 11.50 -10.89 -12.07
CA HIS A 273 11.36 -12.29 -11.68
C HIS A 273 10.89 -12.48 -10.23
N ILE A 274 11.41 -11.67 -9.30
CA ILE A 274 10.93 -11.65 -7.91
C ILE A 274 9.46 -11.29 -7.87
N CYS A 275 9.06 -10.19 -8.52
CA CYS A 275 7.67 -9.75 -8.54
C CYS A 275 6.74 -10.81 -9.14
N LYS A 276 7.14 -11.48 -10.23
CA LYS A 276 6.36 -12.57 -10.85
C LYS A 276 6.14 -13.73 -9.88
N ARG A 277 7.19 -14.18 -9.18
CA ARG A 277 7.10 -15.29 -8.22
C ARG A 277 6.29 -14.91 -6.98
N VAL A 278 6.46 -13.71 -6.45
CA VAL A 278 5.64 -13.20 -5.32
C VAL A 278 4.17 -13.09 -5.74
N ALA A 279 3.89 -12.57 -6.94
CA ALA A 279 2.54 -12.50 -7.45
C ALA A 279 1.91 -13.90 -7.58
N ARG A 280 2.57 -14.82 -8.28
CA ARG A 280 2.04 -16.14 -8.65
C ARG A 280 1.95 -17.11 -7.47
N TYR A 281 2.97 -17.16 -6.61
CA TYR A 281 3.06 -18.18 -5.55
C TYR A 281 2.73 -17.68 -4.15
N PHE A 282 2.40 -16.38 -4.01
CA PHE A 282 1.97 -15.82 -2.74
C PHE A 282 0.67 -15.01 -2.88
N LEU A 283 0.67 -13.92 -3.65
CA LEU A 283 -0.45 -12.97 -3.66
C LEU A 283 -1.71 -13.53 -4.31
N ILE A 284 -1.60 -14.18 -5.48
CA ILE A 284 -2.74 -14.80 -6.16
C ILE A 284 -3.37 -15.89 -5.29
N PRO A 285 -2.62 -16.86 -4.73
CA PRO A 285 -3.15 -17.82 -3.75
C PRO A 285 -3.84 -17.16 -2.55
N MET A 286 -3.30 -16.06 -2.01
CA MET A 286 -3.91 -15.32 -0.91
C MET A 286 -5.25 -14.71 -1.31
N ILE A 287 -5.35 -14.09 -2.49
CA ILE A 287 -6.59 -13.54 -3.04
C ILE A 287 -7.61 -14.66 -3.24
N VAL A 288 -7.22 -15.78 -3.83
CA VAL A 288 -8.07 -16.96 -4.05
C VAL A 288 -8.60 -17.51 -2.72
N LYS A 289 -7.72 -17.67 -1.72
CA LYS A 289 -8.11 -18.13 -0.39
C LYS A 289 -9.13 -17.20 0.24
N ARG A 290 -8.94 -15.89 0.13
CA ARG A 290 -9.90 -14.89 0.64
C ARG A 290 -11.26 -15.00 -0.06
N LEU A 291 -11.26 -15.03 -1.39
CA LEU A 291 -12.48 -15.14 -2.18
C LEU A 291 -13.27 -16.43 -1.85
N ARG A 292 -12.58 -17.55 -1.62
CA ARG A 292 -13.23 -18.81 -1.20
C ARG A 292 -13.93 -18.65 0.15
N ILE A 293 -13.26 -18.05 1.13
CA ILE A 293 -13.85 -17.78 2.45
C ILE A 293 -15.07 -16.87 2.33
N ASP A 294 -14.97 -15.80 1.55
CA ASP A 294 -16.08 -14.85 1.35
C ASP A 294 -17.25 -15.51 0.58
N SER A 295 -16.96 -16.36 -0.41
CA SER A 295 -17.99 -17.07 -1.18
C SER A 295 -18.75 -18.12 -0.38
N ALA A 296 -18.10 -18.75 0.61
CA ALA A 296 -18.78 -19.64 1.56
C ALA A 296 -19.77 -18.86 2.46
N LYS A 297 -19.54 -17.56 2.67
CA LYS A 297 -20.44 -16.67 3.42
C LYS A 297 -21.55 -16.07 2.54
N TYR A 298 -21.31 -15.87 1.24
CA TYR A 298 -22.26 -15.25 0.30
C TYR A 298 -22.49 -16.15 -0.93
N ALA A 299 -23.61 -16.89 -0.93
CA ALA A 299 -24.10 -17.81 -1.96
C ALA A 299 -23.38 -17.74 -3.33
N ASN A 300 -22.48 -18.71 -3.57
CA ASN A 300 -21.95 -19.16 -4.87
C ASN A 300 -21.42 -18.10 -5.87
N LYS A 301 -20.92 -16.94 -5.42
CA LYS A 301 -20.23 -16.00 -6.34
C LYS A 301 -18.89 -16.51 -6.88
N TRP A 302 -18.34 -17.59 -6.34
CA TRP A 302 -17.07 -18.18 -6.76
C TRP A 302 -17.14 -18.83 -8.17
N GLU A 303 -18.31 -19.35 -8.57
CA GLU A 303 -18.53 -19.95 -9.90
C GLU A 303 -18.54 -18.89 -11.02
N ILE A 304 -18.59 -17.60 -10.69
CA ILE A 304 -18.54 -16.48 -11.65
C ILE A 304 -17.12 -16.33 -12.22
N PHE A 305 -16.09 -16.90 -11.60
CA PHE A 305 -14.74 -16.81 -12.15
C PHE A 305 -14.44 -18.01 -13.06
N ASP A 306 -14.72 -17.83 -14.35
CA ASP A 306 -14.27 -18.71 -15.43
C ASP A 306 -12.81 -18.37 -15.78
N ASP A 307 -12.02 -19.40 -16.10
CA ASP A 307 -10.64 -19.26 -16.60
C ASP A 307 -10.65 -18.69 -18.04
N ASP A 308 -11.80 -18.74 -18.71
CA ASP A 308 -12.05 -18.12 -20.00
C ASP A 308 -12.24 -16.58 -19.86
N TYR A 309 -11.14 -15.87 -20.08
CA TYR A 309 -11.03 -14.41 -20.07
C TYR A 309 -11.98 -13.68 -21.03
N THR A 310 -12.58 -14.38 -22.01
CA THR A 310 -13.57 -13.78 -22.92
C THR A 310 -14.96 -13.76 -22.34
N LYS A 311 -15.25 -14.62 -21.36
CA LYS A 311 -16.59 -14.79 -20.80
C LYS A 311 -16.86 -13.90 -19.60
N ASN A 312 -15.83 -13.54 -18.83
CA ASN A 312 -15.97 -12.60 -17.72
C ASN A 312 -14.81 -11.60 -17.71
N PRO A 313 -15.05 -10.29 -17.89
CA PRO A 313 -14.03 -9.26 -17.71
C PRO A 313 -13.79 -9.07 -16.20
N TRP A 314 -12.66 -9.58 -15.70
CA TRP A 314 -12.38 -9.56 -14.27
C TRP A 314 -12.15 -8.14 -13.71
N GLU A 315 -11.95 -7.13 -14.57
CA GLU A 315 -11.84 -5.73 -14.17
C GLU A 315 -13.08 -5.21 -13.43
N GLU A 316 -14.25 -5.77 -13.74
CA GLU A 316 -15.53 -5.37 -13.13
C GLU A 316 -15.86 -6.19 -11.87
N THR A 317 -14.98 -7.11 -11.50
CA THR A 317 -15.16 -7.98 -10.34
C THR A 317 -14.47 -7.44 -9.09
N ILE A 318 -14.86 -7.99 -7.94
CA ILE A 318 -14.24 -7.70 -6.65
C ILE A 318 -12.72 -8.02 -6.62
N VAL A 319 -12.24 -8.91 -7.50
CA VAL A 319 -10.82 -9.30 -7.59
C VAL A 319 -9.94 -8.08 -7.91
N SER A 320 -10.39 -7.21 -8.81
CA SER A 320 -9.66 -6.00 -9.20
C SER A 320 -9.37 -5.08 -8.00
N TYR A 321 -10.28 -5.06 -7.01
CA TYR A 321 -10.13 -4.29 -5.77
C TYR A 321 -9.22 -4.96 -4.74
N LEU A 322 -9.15 -6.30 -4.74
CA LEU A 322 -8.28 -7.08 -3.85
C LEU A 322 -6.83 -7.14 -4.35
N CYS A 323 -6.57 -6.92 -5.63
CA CYS A 323 -5.23 -7.06 -6.18
C CYS A 323 -4.28 -5.95 -5.67
N PRO A 324 -3.20 -6.28 -4.94
CA PRO A 324 -2.20 -5.30 -4.55
C PRO A 324 -1.31 -4.84 -5.71
N PHE A 325 -0.48 -3.83 -5.47
CA PHE A 325 0.66 -3.51 -6.32
C PHE A 325 1.94 -3.93 -5.62
N ILE A 326 2.86 -4.55 -6.36
CA ILE A 326 4.20 -4.88 -5.85
C ILE A 326 5.13 -3.76 -6.29
N LYS A 327 5.80 -3.10 -5.35
CA LYS A 327 6.94 -2.23 -5.64
C LYS A 327 8.20 -2.91 -5.16
N ILE A 328 9.24 -2.89 -5.96
CA ILE A 328 10.52 -3.47 -5.58
C ILE A 328 11.62 -2.50 -5.92
N LYS A 329 12.56 -2.35 -4.98
CA LYS A 329 13.82 -1.67 -5.18
C LYS A 329 14.95 -2.66 -4.90
N LEU A 330 15.82 -2.84 -5.88
CA LEU A 330 17.02 -3.65 -5.75
C LEU A 330 18.25 -2.76 -5.84
N GLU A 331 19.22 -3.01 -4.97
CA GLU A 331 20.49 -2.31 -4.95
C GLU A 331 21.63 -3.32 -4.90
N LYS A 332 22.75 -2.97 -5.53
CA LYS A 332 23.96 -3.80 -5.52
C LYS A 332 25.09 -3.02 -4.85
N PRO A 333 25.15 -3.03 -3.50
CA PRO A 333 26.11 -2.23 -2.76
C PRO A 333 27.56 -2.71 -3.00
N GLY A 334 28.49 -1.77 -2.97
CA GLY A 334 29.94 -2.06 -2.95
C GLY A 334 30.58 -2.36 -4.31
N ILE A 335 29.88 -2.14 -5.44
CA ILE A 335 30.53 -2.16 -6.76
C ILE A 335 31.35 -0.90 -6.98
N TYR A 336 30.74 0.26 -6.73
CA TYR A 336 31.37 1.57 -6.87
C TYR A 336 31.61 2.16 -5.48
N LEU A 337 32.67 2.94 -5.36
CA LEU A 337 33.04 3.62 -4.11
C LEU A 337 32.19 4.87 -3.87
N ASP A 338 31.73 5.51 -4.94
CA ASP A 338 31.04 6.79 -4.95
C ASP A 338 29.52 6.66 -5.09
N THR A 339 29.01 5.46 -5.42
CA THR A 339 27.58 5.24 -5.61
C THR A 339 27.16 3.78 -5.43
N THR A 340 25.86 3.57 -5.18
CA THR A 340 25.23 2.25 -5.19
C THR A 340 24.25 2.17 -6.34
N PRO A 341 24.51 1.34 -7.37
CA PRO A 341 23.58 1.17 -8.46
C PRO A 341 22.35 0.39 -7.99
N GLY A 342 21.19 0.73 -8.54
CA GLY A 342 19.93 0.07 -8.22
C GLY A 342 18.86 0.29 -9.28
N VAL A 343 17.78 -0.48 -9.16
CA VAL A 343 16.58 -0.38 -9.98
C VAL A 343 15.36 -0.32 -9.06
N GLU A 344 14.34 0.40 -9.49
CA GLU A 344 13.02 0.39 -8.87
C GLU A 344 11.97 0.08 -9.94
N MET A 345 11.00 -0.77 -9.61
CA MET A 345 9.88 -1.06 -10.48
C MET A 345 8.59 -1.28 -9.69
N THR A 346 7.45 -1.08 -10.37
CA THR A 346 6.13 -1.41 -9.84
C THR A 346 5.44 -2.40 -10.77
N MET A 347 4.84 -3.45 -10.21
CA MET A 347 4.05 -4.46 -10.91
C MET A 347 2.59 -4.38 -10.45
N ASP A 348 1.70 -4.20 -11.43
CA ASP A 348 0.26 -4.31 -11.23
C ASP A 348 -0.18 -5.75 -11.56
N ILE A 349 -0.61 -6.47 -10.52
CA ILE A 349 -1.04 -7.86 -10.69
C ILE A 349 -2.53 -7.97 -11.02
N ARG A 350 -3.25 -6.86 -11.23
CA ARG A 350 -4.66 -6.93 -11.59
C ARG A 350 -4.84 -7.79 -12.85
N PRO A 351 -5.84 -8.70 -12.85
CA PRO A 351 -6.15 -9.57 -13.96
C PRO A 351 -6.88 -8.77 -15.05
N SER A 352 -6.18 -7.82 -15.67
CA SER A 352 -6.64 -7.14 -16.88
C SER A 352 -5.98 -7.75 -18.11
N PRO A 353 -6.70 -8.08 -19.19
CA PRO A 353 -6.11 -8.58 -20.44
C PRO A 353 -5.13 -7.59 -21.09
N ARG A 354 -5.10 -6.33 -20.66
CA ARG A 354 -4.12 -5.33 -21.10
C ARG A 354 -2.83 -5.33 -20.27
N SER A 355 -2.81 -6.01 -19.13
CA SER A 355 -1.63 -6.13 -18.29
C SER A 355 -0.64 -7.14 -18.89
N PRO A 356 0.67 -6.82 -18.99
CA PRO A 356 1.68 -7.79 -19.41
C PRO A 356 1.85 -8.93 -18.40
N TYR A 357 1.26 -8.81 -17.21
CA TYR A 357 1.33 -9.80 -16.13
C TYR A 357 0.04 -10.62 -15.97
N PHE A 358 -0.91 -10.47 -16.90
CA PHE A 358 -2.18 -11.20 -16.85
C PHE A 358 -1.99 -12.73 -16.80
N TYR A 359 -1.00 -13.24 -17.55
CA TYR A 359 -0.70 -14.66 -17.62
C TYR A 359 -0.34 -15.30 -16.27
N LEU A 360 0.08 -14.51 -15.26
CA LEU A 360 0.37 -15.01 -13.92
C LEU A 360 -0.86 -15.63 -13.23
N TRP A 361 -2.07 -15.31 -13.70
CA TRP A 361 -3.33 -15.87 -13.24
C TRP A 361 -3.73 -17.19 -13.92
N LYS A 362 -2.96 -17.66 -14.91
CA LYS A 362 -3.22 -18.97 -15.54
C LYS A 362 -3.18 -20.06 -14.47
N GLY A 363 -4.26 -20.85 -14.37
CA GLY A 363 -4.40 -21.92 -13.39
C GLY A 363 -4.55 -21.44 -11.94
N TYR A 364 -4.91 -20.18 -11.69
CA TYR A 364 -4.95 -19.59 -10.34
C TYR A 364 -5.71 -20.40 -9.27
N LYS A 365 -6.71 -21.21 -9.66
CA LYS A 365 -7.48 -22.08 -8.75
C LYS A 365 -6.63 -23.18 -8.11
N THR A 366 -5.57 -23.62 -8.79
CA THR A 366 -4.69 -24.72 -8.34
C THR A 366 -3.40 -24.23 -7.70
N LEU A 367 -3.06 -22.93 -7.85
CA LEU A 367 -1.88 -22.33 -7.24
C LEU A 367 -1.94 -22.44 -5.71
N LYS A 368 -0.77 -22.72 -5.12
CA LYS A 368 -0.59 -22.90 -3.69
C LYS A 368 0.52 -21.99 -3.19
N ILE A 369 0.49 -21.72 -1.88
CA ILE A 369 1.63 -21.14 -1.17
C ILE A 369 2.49 -22.33 -0.70
N PRO A 370 3.82 -22.24 -0.76
CA PRO A 370 4.67 -23.28 -0.20
C PRO A 370 4.40 -23.53 1.28
N ASP A 371 4.49 -24.79 1.71
CA ASP A 371 4.25 -25.18 3.10
C ASP A 371 5.37 -24.66 4.02
N ARG A 372 5.03 -24.49 5.30
CA ARG A 372 5.99 -24.15 6.37
C ARG A 372 6.36 -25.40 7.18
N PRO A 373 7.64 -25.63 7.51
CA PRO A 373 8.82 -24.90 7.01
C PRO A 373 9.05 -25.16 5.51
N PHE A 374 9.61 -24.17 4.81
CA PHE A 374 9.91 -24.30 3.38
C PHE A 374 11.22 -25.07 3.17
N GLU A 375 11.10 -26.35 2.85
CA GLU A 375 12.25 -27.24 2.62
C GLU A 375 12.65 -27.31 1.14
N GLY A 376 13.96 -27.29 0.86
CA GLY A 376 14.52 -27.43 -0.48
C GLY A 376 14.64 -26.13 -1.27
N THR A 377 14.55 -26.25 -2.60
CA THR A 377 14.64 -25.12 -3.53
C THR A 377 13.26 -24.71 -4.03
N LEU A 378 13.06 -23.41 -4.26
CA LEU A 378 11.84 -22.89 -4.87
C LEU A 378 11.67 -23.42 -6.29
N LYS A 379 12.76 -23.58 -7.04
CA LYS A 379 12.72 -24.20 -8.37
C LYS A 379 12.13 -25.62 -8.35
N ASP A 380 12.57 -26.48 -7.44
CA ASP A 380 12.08 -27.86 -7.37
C ASP A 380 10.62 -27.91 -6.88
N TRP A 381 10.27 -27.04 -5.94
CA TRP A 381 8.89 -26.91 -5.49
C TRP A 381 7.95 -26.46 -6.62
N ILE A 382 8.37 -25.48 -7.44
CA ILE A 382 7.62 -25.06 -8.62
C ILE A 382 7.51 -26.21 -9.62
N ALA A 383 8.60 -26.92 -9.91
CA ALA A 383 8.58 -28.06 -10.84
C ALA A 383 7.56 -29.13 -10.46
N LYS A 384 7.34 -29.32 -9.15
CA LYS A 384 6.38 -30.28 -8.62
C LYS A 384 4.94 -29.78 -8.63
N ASN A 385 4.71 -28.50 -8.34
CA ASN A 385 3.36 -27.97 -8.07
C ASN A 385 2.78 -27.15 -9.23
N ASP A 386 3.62 -26.65 -10.13
CA ASP A 386 3.27 -25.82 -11.27
C ASP A 386 4.27 -26.04 -12.44
N PRO A 387 4.36 -27.28 -12.96
CA PRO A 387 5.35 -27.63 -13.99
C PRO A 387 5.19 -26.84 -15.28
N GLU A 388 3.99 -26.34 -15.58
CA GLU A 388 3.71 -25.54 -16.77
C GLU A 388 4.40 -24.16 -16.73
N ASP A 389 4.74 -23.63 -15.54
CA ASP A 389 5.46 -22.35 -15.41
C ASP A 389 6.96 -22.46 -15.75
N LEU A 390 7.54 -23.67 -15.70
CA LEU A 390 8.95 -23.91 -16.05
C LEU A 390 9.19 -24.11 -17.55
N ASP A 391 8.13 -24.30 -18.34
CA ASP A 391 8.26 -24.46 -19.78
C ASP A 391 8.28 -23.08 -20.44
N ASP A 392 9.46 -22.46 -20.49
CA ASP A 392 9.72 -21.20 -21.21
C ASP A 392 9.52 -21.30 -22.74
N ARG A 393 9.08 -22.46 -23.26
CA ARG A 393 8.63 -22.60 -24.65
C ARG A 393 7.42 -21.70 -24.86
N GLU A 394 7.65 -20.58 -25.56
CA GLU A 394 6.70 -19.55 -25.97
C GLU A 394 5.23 -19.99 -25.84
N ASP A 395 4.63 -19.80 -24.65
CA ASP A 395 3.21 -20.07 -24.45
C ASP A 395 2.46 -19.20 -25.48
N PRO A 396 1.66 -19.79 -26.39
CA PRO A 396 0.93 -19.04 -27.39
C PRO A 396 0.07 -17.92 -26.79
N ALA A 397 -0.43 -18.10 -25.55
CA ALA A 397 -1.15 -17.07 -24.81
C ALA A 397 -0.24 -15.91 -24.38
N LYS A 398 0.99 -16.20 -23.92
CA LYS A 398 2.03 -15.20 -23.57
C LYS A 398 2.43 -14.39 -24.81
N LEU A 399 2.66 -15.06 -25.95
CA LEU A 399 2.97 -14.41 -27.22
C LEU A 399 1.80 -13.58 -27.76
N HIS A 400 0.56 -14.07 -27.63
CA HIS A 400 -0.63 -13.33 -28.02
C HIS A 400 -0.87 -12.08 -27.16
N LEU A 401 -0.73 -12.20 -25.84
CA LEU A 401 -0.81 -11.08 -24.89
C LEU A 401 0.30 -10.07 -25.13
N GLN A 402 1.52 -10.53 -25.39
CA GLN A 402 2.66 -9.66 -25.70
C GLN A 402 2.43 -8.87 -27.00
N ARG A 403 1.95 -9.52 -28.06
CA ARG A 403 1.56 -8.82 -29.29
C ARG A 403 0.43 -7.81 -29.07
N LYS A 404 -0.57 -8.13 -28.24
CA LYS A 404 -1.64 -7.19 -27.87
C LYS A 404 -1.11 -6.00 -27.08
N PHE A 405 -0.17 -6.23 -26.16
CA PHE A 405 0.46 -5.18 -25.39
C PHE A 405 1.32 -4.26 -26.27
N GLU A 406 2.10 -4.83 -27.19
CA GLU A 406 2.88 -4.07 -28.17
C GLU A 406 1.97 -3.21 -29.07
N ALA A 407 0.84 -3.76 -29.53
CA ALA A 407 -0.16 -3.00 -30.29
C ALA A 407 -0.76 -1.86 -29.46
N PHE A 408 -1.11 -2.10 -28.20
CA PHE A 408 -1.62 -1.05 -27.30
C PHE A 408 -0.57 0.04 -27.02
N GLN A 409 0.71 -0.31 -26.83
CA GLN A 409 1.78 0.68 -26.68
C GLN A 409 1.94 1.54 -27.92
N ALA A 410 1.80 0.94 -29.12
CA ALA A 410 1.81 1.68 -30.38
C ALA A 410 0.61 2.65 -30.48
N GLU A 411 -0.59 2.23 -30.07
CA GLU A 411 -1.77 3.11 -30.01
C GLU A 411 -1.58 4.29 -29.05
N VAL A 412 -1.02 4.03 -27.86
CA VAL A 412 -0.72 5.09 -26.87
C VAL A 412 0.34 6.06 -27.40
N ALA A 413 1.38 5.55 -28.08
CA ALA A 413 2.40 6.38 -28.69
C ALA A 413 1.82 7.28 -29.80
N GLU A 414 0.94 6.76 -30.65
CA GLU A 414 0.26 7.55 -31.68
C GLU A 414 -0.66 8.61 -31.06
N ALA A 415 -1.42 8.25 -30.01
CA ALA A 415 -2.28 9.21 -29.30
C ALA A 415 -1.47 10.37 -28.68
N ARG A 416 -0.26 10.07 -28.16
CA ARG A 416 0.67 11.12 -27.67
C ARG A 416 1.15 12.01 -28.81
N ARG A 417 1.54 11.43 -29.95
CA ARG A 417 1.95 12.20 -31.13
C ARG A 417 0.85 13.14 -31.62
N ILE A 418 -0.39 12.65 -31.71
CA ILE A 418 -1.56 13.46 -32.09
C ILE A 418 -1.77 14.60 -31.09
N THR A 419 -1.62 14.33 -29.78
CA THR A 419 -1.76 15.35 -28.73
C THR A 419 -0.67 16.43 -28.85
N GLU A 420 0.56 16.03 -29.14
CA GLU A 420 1.69 16.94 -29.39
C GLU A 420 1.49 17.78 -30.66
N GLU A 421 1.01 17.17 -31.75
CA GLU A 421 0.66 17.86 -32.99
C GLU A 421 -0.44 18.91 -32.74
N ILE A 422 -1.51 18.57 -32.02
CA ILE A 422 -2.59 19.51 -31.66
C ILE A 422 -2.05 20.70 -30.84
N ASN A 423 -1.21 20.43 -29.84
CA ASN A 423 -0.62 21.48 -29.01
C ASN A 423 0.37 22.37 -29.79
N SER A 424 1.08 21.81 -30.76
CA SER A 424 1.96 22.56 -31.66
C SER A 424 1.18 23.48 -32.62
N HIS A 425 0.04 23.01 -33.14
CA HIS A 425 -0.83 23.80 -34.00
C HIS A 425 -1.62 24.89 -33.25
N ALA A 426 -1.98 24.65 -31.98
CA ALA A 426 -2.57 25.68 -31.12
C ALA A 426 -1.59 26.84 -30.81
N SER A 427 -0.29 26.57 -30.80
CA SER A 427 0.76 27.58 -30.61
C SER A 427 1.06 28.39 -31.88
N ALA A 428 0.79 27.82 -33.06
CA ALA A 428 1.05 28.47 -34.36
C ALA A 428 -0.07 29.43 -34.83
N SER A 429 -1.27 29.40 -34.22
CA SER A 429 -2.42 30.21 -34.65
C SER A 429 -2.59 31.55 -33.90
N SER A 430 -1.62 31.95 -33.05
CA SER A 430 -1.69 33.22 -32.30
C SER A 430 -0.95 34.41 -32.96
N SER A 431 -0.87 34.49 -34.29
CA SER A 431 -0.45 35.74 -34.95
C SER A 431 -1.64 36.69 -35.14
N LYS A 432 -1.84 37.63 -34.22
CA LYS A 432 -2.81 38.74 -34.36
C LYS A 432 -2.43 39.67 -35.53
N PRO A 433 -3.39 40.21 -36.30
CA PRO A 433 -3.13 41.29 -37.25
C PRO A 433 -2.96 42.63 -36.52
N SER A 434 -1.97 43.41 -36.94
CA SER A 434 -1.57 44.72 -36.42
C SER A 434 -2.56 45.85 -36.77
N LEU A 435 -2.95 46.66 -35.77
CA LEU A 435 -3.60 47.98 -35.94
C LEU A 435 -2.56 49.11 -35.72
N PRO A 436 -2.72 50.29 -36.37
CA PRO A 436 -1.63 51.24 -36.60
C PRO A 436 -1.36 52.17 -35.41
N SER A 437 -0.09 52.60 -35.33
CA SER A 437 0.53 53.34 -34.24
C SER A 437 0.09 54.81 -34.15
N ILE A 438 -0.39 55.23 -32.98
CA ILE A 438 -0.54 56.66 -32.63
C ILE A 438 0.78 57.14 -32.01
N LYS A 439 1.42 58.12 -32.67
CA LYS A 439 2.60 58.84 -32.16
C LYS A 439 2.24 59.70 -30.94
N ARG A 440 3.05 59.64 -29.88
CA ARG A 440 3.18 60.72 -28.89
C ARG A 440 4.64 61.13 -28.82
N GLU A 441 4.92 62.37 -29.20
CA GLU A 441 6.20 63.05 -28.99
C GLU A 441 6.22 63.79 -27.64
N PRO A 442 7.42 64.13 -27.10
CA PRO A 442 7.61 64.52 -25.71
C PRO A 442 7.85 66.03 -25.49
N SER A 443 7.38 66.49 -24.31
CA SER A 443 7.82 67.59 -23.42
C SER A 443 8.35 68.93 -23.95
N SER A 444 7.84 70.02 -23.34
CA SER A 444 8.46 71.36 -23.28
C SER A 444 8.20 72.04 -21.90
N PRO A 445 8.96 73.08 -21.53
CA PRO A 445 9.70 73.10 -20.25
C PRO A 445 9.24 74.11 -19.18
N ARG A 446 9.87 73.96 -18.00
CA ARG A 446 9.91 74.82 -16.80
C ARG A 446 9.96 76.33 -17.07
N ILE A 447 9.09 77.08 -16.39
CA ILE A 447 9.17 78.54 -16.19
C ILE A 447 9.77 78.82 -14.80
N LYS A 448 10.74 79.74 -14.75
CA LYS A 448 11.37 80.31 -13.54
C LYS A 448 10.43 81.30 -12.84
N ARG A 449 10.51 81.36 -11.51
CA ARG A 449 10.01 82.47 -10.67
C ARG A 449 10.97 83.67 -10.74
N GLU A 450 10.40 84.87 -10.80
CA GLU A 450 10.87 86.08 -10.10
C GLU A 450 9.63 86.82 -9.56
N GLN A 451 9.68 87.16 -8.26
CA GLN A 451 9.04 88.27 -7.49
C GLN A 451 7.53 88.54 -7.71
N GLU A 452 6.63 88.64 -6.73
CA GLU A 452 6.67 88.98 -5.29
C GLU A 452 5.74 88.08 -4.47
#